data_AF-A0A927ECD4-F1
#
_entry.id   AF-A0A927ECD4-F1
#
_cell.length_a   1.000
_cell.length_b   1.000
_cell.length_c   1.000
_cell.angle_alpha   90.00
_cell.angle_beta   90.00
_cell.angle_gamma   90.00
#
_symmetry.space_group_name_H-M   'P 1'
#
loop_
_entity.id
_entity.type
_entity.pdbx_description
1 polymer ?
#
loop_
_entity_poly.entity_id
_entity_poly.type
_entity_poly.pdbx_seq_one_letter_code
_entity_poly.pdbx_strand_id
1 'polypeptide(L)'
;MVHPPRMLSQRVLADPRSRDALAMLPRLAPDERVEQLCGLEAMGQIHDWQRSFEPDRVTAYALAGTKLSGQVLMAEGAAFRSRQRWYGLRFACTLSPDLKRVTAFAFHVGDPIPRDRWEALGLPAVH
;
A
#
# COMPACT_ATOMS: atom_id res chain seq x y z
N MET A 1 10.31 -12.21 -2.54
CA MET A 1 9.16 -11.31 -2.71
C MET A 1 8.27 -11.89 -3.80
N VAL A 2 6.96 -11.68 -3.72
CA VAL A 2 5.99 -12.01 -4.77
C VAL A 2 6.04 -10.91 -5.82
N HIS A 3 6.06 -11.29 -7.11
CA HIS A 3 6.10 -10.36 -8.25
C HIS A 3 4.84 -10.55 -9.11
N PRO A 4 3.80 -9.73 -8.92
CA PRO A 4 2.59 -9.84 -9.72
C PRO A 4 2.81 -9.47 -11.18
N PRO A 5 2.21 -10.20 -12.14
CA PRO A 5 2.38 -9.94 -13.57
C PRO A 5 1.54 -8.76 -14.09
N ARG A 6 0.62 -8.23 -13.27
CA ARG A 6 -0.32 -7.16 -13.64
C ARG A 6 -0.51 -6.21 -12.48
N MET A 7 -0.65 -4.92 -12.75
CA MET A 7 -0.90 -3.90 -11.72
C MET A 7 -2.41 -3.66 -11.53
N LEU A 8 -2.83 -3.42 -10.30
CA LEU A 8 -4.26 -3.39 -9.91
C LEU A 8 -4.75 -2.01 -9.48
N SER A 9 -3.86 -1.09 -9.06
CA SER A 9 -4.19 0.26 -8.59
C SER A 9 -5.09 1.04 -9.55
N GLN A 10 -4.79 1.01 -10.86
CA GLN A 10 -5.63 1.68 -11.86
C GLN A 10 -7.04 1.10 -11.95
N ARG A 11 -7.17 -0.23 -11.83
CA ARG A 11 -8.48 -0.87 -11.85
C ARG A 11 -9.28 -0.52 -10.59
N VAL A 12 -8.60 -0.44 -9.44
CA VAL A 12 -9.22 0.01 -8.18
C VAL A 12 -9.69 1.45 -8.31
N LEU A 13 -8.88 2.34 -8.89
CA LEU A 13 -9.24 3.75 -9.09
C LEU A 13 -10.32 3.97 -10.15
N ALA A 14 -10.43 3.08 -11.14
CA ALA A 14 -11.49 3.13 -12.15
C ALA A 14 -12.84 2.62 -11.62
N ASP A 15 -12.89 1.97 -10.45
CA ASP A 15 -14.13 1.55 -9.81
C ASP A 15 -14.95 2.79 -9.38
N PRO A 16 -16.26 2.88 -9.71
CA PRO A 16 -17.10 4.00 -9.29
C PRO A 16 -17.12 4.26 -7.78
N ARG A 17 -16.84 3.24 -6.95
CA ARG A 17 -16.76 3.39 -5.49
C ARG A 17 -15.52 4.16 -5.04
N SER A 18 -14.50 4.27 -5.89
CA SER A 18 -13.24 4.96 -5.62
C SER A 18 -13.22 6.41 -6.11
N ARG A 19 -14.36 6.98 -6.53
CA ARG A 19 -14.45 8.34 -7.11
C ARG A 19 -13.80 9.41 -6.25
N ASP A 20 -14.06 9.38 -4.94
CA ASP A 20 -13.51 10.37 -4.02
C ASP A 20 -11.99 10.22 -3.87
N ALA A 21 -11.50 8.99 -3.80
CA ALA A 21 -10.06 8.71 -3.77
C ALA A 21 -9.38 9.20 -5.05
N LEU A 22 -9.96 8.92 -6.22
CA LEU A 22 -9.46 9.39 -7.51
C LEU A 22 -9.43 10.93 -7.59
N ALA A 23 -10.46 11.60 -7.07
CA ALA A 23 -10.54 13.06 -7.05
C ALA A 23 -9.56 13.71 -6.05
N MET A 24 -9.20 13.00 -4.98
CA MET A 24 -8.28 13.49 -3.95
C MET A 24 -6.81 13.35 -4.36
N LEU A 25 -6.42 12.28 -5.05
CA LEU A 25 -5.02 12.01 -5.40
C LEU A 25 -4.27 13.22 -6.02
N PRO A 26 -4.84 13.97 -6.99
CA PRO A 26 -4.16 15.14 -7.56
C PRO A 26 -3.96 16.31 -6.59
N ARG A 27 -4.69 16.34 -5.47
CA ARG A 27 -4.62 17.39 -4.44
C ARG A 27 -3.56 17.11 -3.38
N LEU A 28 -3.12 15.86 -3.26
CA LEU A 28 -2.06 15.46 -2.33
C LEU A 28 -0.69 15.95 -2.82
N ALA A 29 0.22 16.10 -1.88
CA ALA A 29 1.64 16.32 -2.17
C ALA A 29 2.18 15.16 -3.04
N PRO A 30 3.20 15.39 -3.89
CA PRO A 30 3.66 14.39 -4.85
C PRO A 30 4.10 13.07 -4.21
N ASP A 31 4.82 13.14 -3.10
CA ASP A 31 5.26 12.01 -2.29
C ASP A 31 4.08 11.27 -1.66
N GLU A 32 3.14 11.99 -1.03
CA GLU A 32 1.95 11.40 -0.44
C GLU A 32 1.08 10.70 -1.51
N ARG A 33 0.93 11.30 -2.69
CA ARG A 33 0.23 10.68 -3.82
C ARG A 33 0.87 9.35 -4.24
N VAL A 34 2.19 9.30 -4.30
CA VAL A 34 2.95 8.09 -4.62
C VAL A 34 2.68 7.00 -3.57
N GLU A 35 2.71 7.36 -2.28
CA GLU A 35 2.39 6.44 -1.20
C GLU A 35 0.95 5.90 -1.29
N GLN A 36 -0.03 6.77 -1.57
CA GLN A 36 -1.42 6.34 -1.74
C GLN A 36 -1.59 5.39 -2.93
N LEU A 37 -0.97 5.68 -4.08
CA LEU A 37 -1.01 4.81 -5.25
C LEU A 37 -0.40 3.43 -4.96
N CYS A 38 0.76 3.41 -4.31
CA CYS A 38 1.42 2.16 -3.93
C CYS A 38 0.66 1.40 -2.84
N GLY A 39 -0.03 2.10 -1.93
CA GLY A 39 -0.93 1.49 -0.95
C GLY A 39 -2.14 0.82 -1.59
N LEU A 40 -2.79 1.47 -2.56
CA LEU A 40 -3.88 0.88 -3.34
C LEU A 40 -3.43 -0.36 -4.12
N GLU A 41 -2.23 -0.30 -4.72
CA GLU A 41 -1.61 -1.43 -5.39
C GLU A 41 -1.39 -2.59 -4.40
N ALA A 42 -0.76 -2.31 -3.25
CA ALA A 42 -0.49 -3.31 -2.22
C ALA A 42 -1.77 -4.03 -1.76
N MET A 43 -2.84 -3.28 -1.46
CA MET A 43 -4.12 -3.86 -1.03
C MET A 43 -4.71 -4.77 -2.10
N GLY A 44 -4.72 -4.32 -3.36
CA GLY A 44 -5.21 -5.12 -4.48
C GLY A 44 -4.40 -6.40 -4.67
N GLN A 45 -3.06 -6.30 -4.61
CA GLN A 45 -2.16 -7.43 -4.83
C GLN A 45 -2.21 -8.46 -3.71
N ILE A 46 -2.26 -8.01 -2.44
CA ILE A 46 -2.37 -8.90 -1.29
C ILE A 46 -3.68 -9.69 -1.36
N HIS A 47 -4.79 -9.03 -1.71
CA HIS A 47 -6.08 -9.70 -1.86
C HIS A 47 -6.11 -10.69 -3.05
N ASP A 48 -5.52 -10.33 -4.20
CA ASP A 48 -5.45 -11.22 -5.37
C ASP A 48 -4.55 -12.44 -5.12
N TRP A 49 -3.43 -12.24 -4.40
CA TRP A 49 -2.48 -13.28 -4.02
C TRP A 49 -3.06 -14.26 -2.99
N GLN A 50 -3.75 -13.76 -1.96
CA GLN A 50 -4.38 -14.59 -0.95
C GLN A 50 -5.74 -14.01 -0.54
N ARG A 51 -6.81 -14.61 -1.07
CA ARG A 51 -8.20 -14.15 -0.91
C ARG A 51 -8.70 -14.09 0.53
N SER A 52 -8.06 -14.79 1.46
CA SER A 52 -8.39 -14.70 2.89
C SER A 52 -7.96 -13.38 3.54
N PHE A 53 -7.04 -12.66 2.90
CA PHE A 53 -6.77 -11.27 3.25
C PHE A 53 -7.77 -10.37 2.51
N GLU A 54 -8.43 -9.53 3.30
CA GLU A 54 -9.27 -8.41 2.87
C GLU A 54 -8.60 -7.14 3.41
N PRO A 55 -7.58 -6.58 2.73
CA PRO A 55 -6.89 -5.39 3.19
C PRO A 55 -7.82 -4.18 3.10
N ASP A 56 -7.89 -3.39 4.16
CA ASP A 56 -8.67 -2.14 4.21
C ASP A 56 -7.80 -0.90 4.44
N ARG A 57 -6.52 -1.10 4.76
CA ARG A 57 -5.56 -0.02 5.01
C ARG A 57 -4.13 -0.49 4.82
N VAL A 58 -3.27 0.41 4.35
CA VAL A 58 -1.82 0.26 4.31
C VAL A 58 -1.18 1.50 4.94
N THR A 59 -0.19 1.27 5.79
CA THR A 59 0.71 2.30 6.33
C THR A 59 2.10 1.99 5.80
N ALA A 60 2.61 2.81 4.86
CA ALA A 60 3.88 2.53 4.18
C ALA A 60 5.12 2.73 5.08
N TYR A 61 4.96 3.46 6.19
CA TYR A 61 6.05 3.90 7.06
C TYR A 61 5.94 3.42 8.53
N ALA A 62 5.24 2.32 8.79
CA ALA A 62 4.90 1.89 10.16
C ALA A 62 6.13 1.54 11.02
N LEU A 63 7.01 0.68 10.50
CA LEU A 63 8.21 0.14 11.17
C LEU A 63 9.50 0.82 10.72
N ALA A 64 9.48 1.45 9.54
CA ALA A 64 10.60 2.18 8.93
C ALA A 64 10.06 3.15 7.88
N GLY A 65 10.75 4.28 7.66
CA GLY A 65 10.35 5.26 6.64
C GLY A 65 10.42 4.72 5.21
N THR A 66 9.65 5.36 4.31
CA THR A 66 9.71 5.09 2.87
C THR A 66 10.94 5.74 2.24
N LYS A 67 11.44 5.17 1.15
CA LYS A 67 12.51 5.75 0.35
C LYS A 67 12.10 5.80 -1.12
N LEU A 68 11.98 7.01 -1.66
CA LEU A 68 11.75 7.23 -3.09
C LEU A 68 13.10 7.46 -3.79
N SER A 69 13.44 6.62 -4.76
CA SER A 69 14.64 6.77 -5.60
C SER A 69 14.24 6.71 -7.07
N GLY A 70 14.28 7.87 -7.75
CA GLY A 70 13.77 8.01 -9.11
C GLY A 70 12.27 7.68 -9.17
N GLN A 71 11.94 6.55 -9.78
CA GLN A 71 10.56 6.07 -9.96
C GLN A 71 10.21 4.92 -9.00
N VAL A 72 11.07 4.56 -8.05
CA VAL A 72 10.84 3.41 -7.17
C VAL A 72 10.65 3.87 -5.74
N LEU A 73 9.47 3.60 -5.19
CA LEU A 73 9.18 3.72 -3.76
C LEU A 73 9.47 2.37 -3.08
N MET A 74 10.43 2.38 -2.15
CA MET A 74 10.72 1.23 -1.28
C MET A 74 10.11 1.47 0.10
N ALA A 75 9.38 0.48 0.59
CA ALA A 75 8.78 0.46 1.92
C ALA A 75 9.16 -0.84 2.63
N GLU A 76 10.25 -0.81 3.39
CA GLU A 76 10.81 -1.97 4.10
C GLU A 76 10.18 -2.20 5.49
N GLY A 77 9.34 -1.26 5.93
CA GLY A 77 8.65 -1.30 7.21
C GLY A 77 7.17 -0.99 7.09
N ALA A 78 6.54 -1.32 5.97
CA ALA A 78 5.11 -1.11 5.82
C ALA A 78 4.30 -2.05 6.73
N ALA A 79 3.02 -1.73 6.90
CA ALA A 79 2.03 -2.60 7.50
C ALA A 79 0.73 -2.51 6.73
N PHE A 80 -0.05 -3.58 6.70
CA PHE A 80 -1.43 -3.53 6.22
C PHE A 80 -2.38 -4.09 7.28
N ARG A 81 -3.61 -3.57 7.28
CA ARG A 81 -4.68 -4.07 8.12
C ARG A 81 -5.60 -4.94 7.29
N SER A 82 -5.92 -6.11 7.80
CA SER A 82 -6.94 -6.99 7.24
C SER A 82 -7.72 -7.64 8.36
N ARG A 83 -9.06 -7.58 8.28
CA ARG A 83 -9.97 -8.14 9.29
C ARG A 83 -9.58 -7.73 10.71
N GLN A 84 -9.38 -6.42 10.91
CA GLN A 84 -9.00 -5.79 12.18
C GLN A 84 -7.65 -6.25 12.77
N ARG A 85 -6.80 -6.91 11.99
CA ARG A 85 -5.45 -7.32 12.41
C ARG A 85 -4.42 -6.66 11.51
N TRP A 86 -3.33 -6.21 12.12
CA TRP A 86 -2.20 -5.65 11.40
C TRP A 86 -1.17 -6.73 11.10
N TYR A 87 -0.54 -6.64 9.94
CA TYR A 87 0.50 -7.54 9.46
C TYR A 87 1.67 -6.73 8.92
N GLY A 88 2.88 -7.26 9.09
CA GLY A 88 4.06 -6.68 8.47
C GLY A 88 3.97 -6.74 6.95
N LEU A 89 4.47 -5.71 6.28
CA LEU A 89 4.54 -5.63 4.83
C LEU A 89 5.87 -5.05 4.41
N ARG A 90 6.43 -5.61 3.35
CA ARG A 90 7.53 -4.99 2.60
C ARG A 90 7.13 -4.90 1.15
N PHE A 91 7.41 -3.78 0.48
CA PHE A 91 7.19 -3.67 -0.94
C PHE A 91 8.16 -2.73 -1.66
N ALA A 92 8.35 -3.02 -2.94
CA ALA A 92 8.94 -2.10 -3.92
C ALA A 92 7.87 -1.78 -4.98
N CYS A 93 7.62 -0.49 -5.18
CA CYS A 93 6.60 0.03 -6.07
C CYS A 93 7.27 0.91 -7.12
N THR A 94 7.27 0.46 -8.37
CA THR A 94 7.82 1.23 -9.50
C THR A 94 6.68 1.99 -10.17
N LEU A 95 6.89 3.28 -10.40
CA LEU A 95 5.94 4.17 -11.01
C LEU A 95 6.31 4.52 -12.46
N SER A 96 5.35 5.05 -13.20
CA SER A 96 5.57 5.71 -14.49
C SER A 96 6.39 7.00 -14.32
N PRO A 97 6.98 7.54 -15.40
CA PRO A 97 7.78 8.77 -15.33
C PRO A 97 7.04 10.01 -14.80
N ASP A 98 5.72 10.06 -14.95
CA ASP A 98 4.88 11.13 -14.41
C ASP A 98 4.42 10.88 -12.96
N LEU A 99 4.84 9.76 -12.35
CA LEU A 99 4.52 9.31 -10.99
C LEU A 99 3.00 9.13 -10.74
N LYS A 100 2.22 8.85 -11.78
CA LYS A 100 0.75 8.72 -11.67
C LYS A 100 0.24 7.29 -11.74
N ARG A 101 1.11 6.33 -12.06
CA ARG A 101 0.72 4.94 -12.31
C ARG A 101 1.77 3.98 -11.80
N VAL A 102 1.35 2.88 -11.19
CA VAL A 102 2.26 1.77 -10.89
C VAL A 102 2.51 0.96 -12.17
N THR A 103 3.79 0.68 -12.45
CA THR A 103 4.26 -0.08 -13.61
C THR A 103 4.85 -1.43 -13.23
N ALA A 104 5.39 -1.57 -12.02
CA ALA A 104 5.82 -2.84 -11.45
C ALA A 104 5.68 -2.83 -9.93
N PHE A 105 5.44 -4.00 -9.36
CA PHE A 105 5.27 -4.15 -7.91
C PHE A 105 5.91 -5.46 -7.45
N ALA A 106 6.50 -5.43 -6.26
CA ALA A 106 7.00 -6.61 -5.58
C ALA A 106 6.69 -6.47 -4.09
N PHE A 107 6.25 -7.55 -3.44
CA PHE A 107 5.90 -7.47 -2.01
C PHE A 107 6.20 -8.74 -1.22
N HIS A 108 6.16 -8.61 0.10
CA HIS A 108 6.25 -9.71 1.04
C HIS A 108 5.34 -9.43 2.24
N VAL A 109 4.41 -10.34 2.50
CA VAL A 109 3.58 -10.34 3.71
C VAL A 109 4.35 -11.00 4.84
N GLY A 110 4.54 -10.27 5.94
CA GLY A 110 5.15 -10.77 7.16
C GLY A 110 4.12 -11.23 8.19
N ASP A 111 4.61 -11.47 9.40
CA ASP A 111 3.79 -11.95 10.52
C ASP A 111 2.78 -10.90 11.01
N PRO A 112 1.72 -11.34 11.72
CA PRO A 112 0.84 -10.44 12.44
C PRO A 112 1.62 -9.55 13.42
N ILE A 113 1.30 -8.26 13.44
CA ILE A 113 1.88 -7.30 14.39
C ILE A 113 1.12 -7.42 15.72
N PRO A 114 1.81 -7.71 16.83
CA PRO A 114 1.21 -7.75 18.16
C PRO A 114 0.48 -6.45 18.53
N ARG A 115 -0.69 -6.58 19.18
CA ARG A 115 -1.60 -5.44 19.44
C ARG A 115 -1.00 -4.38 20.37
N ASP A 116 -0.17 -4.81 21.32
CA ASP A 116 0.61 -3.97 22.22
C ASP A 116 1.61 -3.06 21.49
N ARG A 117 1.98 -3.39 20.24
CA ARG A 117 2.86 -2.54 19.42
C ARG A 117 2.11 -1.50 18.58
N TRP A 118 0.79 -1.58 18.47
CA TRP A 118 0.04 -0.80 17.49
C TRP A 118 0.11 0.70 17.75
N GLU A 119 -0.07 1.13 18.99
CA GLU A 119 -0.03 2.54 19.38
C GLU A 119 1.34 3.16 19.06
N ALA A 120 2.42 2.47 19.44
CA ALA A 120 3.79 2.92 19.18
C ALA A 120 4.14 3.01 17.68
N LEU A 121 3.41 2.28 16.82
CA LEU A 121 3.61 2.25 15.37
C LEU A 121 2.57 3.09 14.60
N GLY A 122 1.70 3.82 15.31
CA GLY A 122 0.63 4.62 14.68
C GLY A 122 -0.38 3.77 13.91
N LEU A 123 -0.66 2.54 14.38
CA LEU A 123 -1.56 1.58 13.75
C LEU A 123 -2.92 1.58 14.46
N PRO A 124 -3.90 2.40 14.05
CA PRO A 124 -5.15 2.56 14.78
C PRO A 124 -5.99 1.26 14.80
N ALA A 125 -6.56 0.96 15.97
CA ALA A 125 -7.44 -0.19 16.18
C ALA A 125 -8.84 0.00 15.56
N VAL A 126 -9.32 1.24 15.48
CA VAL A 126 -10.63 1.62 14.92
C VAL A 126 -10.42 2.82 13.99
N HIS A 127 -11.33 2.99 13.04
CA HIS A 127 -11.22 3.99 11.98
C HIS A 127 -11.60 5.40 12.43
#